data_AF-A0A7V1C2S4-F1
#
_entry.id   AF-A0A7V1C2S4-F1
#
_cell.length_a   1.000
_cell.length_b   1.000
_cell.length_c   1.000
_cell.angle_alpha   90.00
_cell.angle_beta   90.00
_cell.angle_gamma   90.00
#
_symmetry.space_group_name_H-M   'P 1'
#
loop_
_entity.id
_entity.type
_entity.pdbx_description
1 polymer ?
#
loop_
_entity_poly.entity_id
_entity_poly.type
_entity_poly.pdbx_seq_one_letter_code
_entity_poly.pdbx_strand_id
1 'polypeptide(L)'
;MNVVGIHLPPLRNRKEDIPLLVEHFIKKYNLEMGKQCVGVSDECLRLLMSYEWKGNIRELQNVIERAVIFAENDVIETCDIGLIGSGTISLSEKTENLQAAVKAYEREQIYRVLNKYNWNKTEAAKVLGVGLSSLYRKIDELEIKNSP
;
A
#
# COMPACT_ATOMS: atom_id res chain seq x y z
N MET A 1 36.83 10.54 22.41
CA MET A 1 36.01 9.54 21.69
C MET A 1 35.32 10.25 20.55
N ASN A 2 35.76 10.02 19.30
CA ASN A 2 35.05 10.56 18.13
C ASN A 2 34.00 9.53 17.70
N VAL A 3 32.74 9.83 18.02
CA VAL A 3 31.60 9.18 17.38
C VAL A 3 31.53 9.77 15.97
N VAL A 4 31.95 9.00 14.97
CA VAL A 4 31.80 9.37 13.56
C VAL A 4 30.29 9.36 13.26
N GLY A 5 29.69 10.54 13.27
CA GLY A 5 28.28 10.71 12.87
C GLY A 5 28.15 10.41 11.38
N ILE A 6 27.62 9.24 11.04
CA ILE A 6 27.23 8.93 9.66
C ILE A 6 26.00 9.80 9.35
N HIS A 7 26.23 10.95 8.71
CA HIS A 7 25.15 11.81 8.24
C HIS A 7 24.53 11.17 6.99
N LEU A 8 23.47 10.38 7.17
CA LEU A 8 22.74 9.79 6.05
C LEU A 8 21.79 10.84 5.45
N PRO A 9 22.04 11.37 4.23
CA PRO A 9 21.15 12.36 3.65
C PRO A 9 19.76 11.77 3.38
N PRO A 10 18.70 12.56 3.59
CA PRO A 10 17.32 12.12 3.42
C PRO A 10 17.04 11.73 1.97
N LEU A 11 16.08 10.83 1.75
CA LEU A 11 15.80 10.23 0.43
C LEU A 11 15.47 11.29 -0.64
N ARG A 12 14.85 12.41 -0.23
CA ARG A 12 14.59 13.57 -1.10
C ARG A 12 15.83 14.21 -1.72
N ASN A 13 17.01 14.06 -1.10
CA ASN A 13 18.28 14.58 -1.60
C ASN A 13 19.05 13.57 -2.47
N ARG A 14 18.50 12.36 -2.66
CA ARG A 14 19.11 11.22 -3.38
C ARG A 14 18.06 10.49 -4.22
N LYS A 15 17.28 11.25 -4.99
CA LYS A 15 16.17 10.70 -5.79
C LYS A 15 16.62 9.67 -6.83
N GLU A 16 17.89 9.71 -7.22
CA GLU A 16 18.54 8.74 -8.12
C GLU A 16 18.60 7.32 -7.54
N ASP A 17 18.56 7.17 -6.21
CA ASP A 17 18.55 5.86 -5.54
C ASP A 17 17.15 5.21 -5.55
N ILE A 18 16.09 5.98 -5.85
CA ILE A 18 14.69 5.51 -5.77
C ILE A 18 14.43 4.31 -6.68
N PRO A 19 14.82 4.30 -7.97
CA PRO A 19 14.58 3.14 -8.84
C PRO A 19 15.22 1.85 -8.31
N LEU A 20 16.46 1.93 -7.80
CA LEU A 20 17.17 0.78 -7.26
C LEU A 20 16.52 0.27 -5.96
N LEU A 21 16.08 1.18 -5.09
CA LEU A 21 15.37 0.84 -3.85
C LEU A 21 14.02 0.19 -4.14
N VAL A 22 13.28 0.71 -5.12
CA VAL A 22 12.01 0.13 -5.57
C VAL A 22 12.22 -1.29 -6.06
N GLU A 23 13.20 -1.53 -6.92
CA GLU A 23 13.51 -2.87 -7.41
C GLU A 23 13.87 -3.83 -6.26
N HIS A 24 14.68 -3.36 -5.31
CA HIS A 24 15.05 -4.13 -4.12
C HIS A 24 13.83 -4.52 -3.29
N PHE A 25 12.93 -3.57 -3.00
CA PHE A 25 11.72 -3.84 -2.20
C PHE A 25 10.75 -4.76 -2.92
N ILE A 26 10.55 -4.60 -4.23
CA ILE A 26 9.71 -5.51 -5.02
C ILE A 26 10.24 -6.94 -4.94
N LYS A 27 11.55 -7.15 -5.15
CA LYS A 27 12.17 -8.48 -5.03
C LYS A 27 11.98 -9.08 -3.63
N LYS A 28 12.19 -8.27 -2.59
CA LYS A 28 11.99 -8.68 -1.20
C LYS A 28 10.55 -9.13 -0.95
N TYR A 29 9.56 -8.31 -1.30
CA TYR A 29 8.16 -8.59 -1.01
C TYR A 29 7.57 -9.68 -1.91
N ASN A 30 8.05 -9.82 -3.15
CA ASN A 30 7.75 -11.00 -3.96
C ASN A 30 8.13 -12.30 -3.26
N LEU A 31 9.33 -12.36 -2.68
CA LEU A 31 9.79 -13.54 -1.94
C LEU A 31 8.98 -13.78 -0.67
N GLU A 32 8.69 -12.72 0.10
CA GLU A 32 7.94 -12.82 1.36
C GLU A 32 6.45 -13.17 1.15
N MET A 33 5.84 -12.69 0.06
CA MET A 33 4.40 -12.81 -0.20
C MET A 33 4.04 -13.84 -1.29
N GLY A 34 5.03 -14.47 -1.92
CA GLY A 34 4.82 -15.42 -3.02
C GLY A 34 4.25 -14.77 -4.28
N LYS A 35 4.55 -13.48 -4.51
CA LYS A 35 4.11 -12.70 -5.67
C LYS A 35 5.18 -12.69 -6.76
N GLN A 36 4.81 -12.30 -7.98
CA GLN A 36 5.72 -12.23 -9.14
C GLN A 36 5.66 -10.86 -9.83
N CYS A 37 5.64 -9.78 -9.06
CA CYS A 37 5.72 -8.44 -9.63
C CYS A 37 7.07 -8.23 -10.32
N VAL A 38 7.06 -7.97 -11.62
CA VAL A 38 8.23 -7.76 -12.47
C VAL A 38 8.79 -6.34 -12.28
N GLY A 39 7.97 -5.38 -11.87
CA GLY A 39 8.42 -4.01 -11.61
C GLY A 39 7.28 -3.02 -11.40
N VAL A 40 7.61 -1.74 -11.60
CA VAL A 40 6.66 -0.60 -11.63
C VAL A 40 6.53 -0.07 -13.05
N SER A 41 5.37 0.50 -13.40
CA SER A 41 5.23 1.21 -14.68
C SER A 41 6.07 2.49 -14.71
N ASP A 42 6.43 2.97 -15.91
CA ASP A 42 7.24 4.20 -16.04
C ASP A 42 6.56 5.42 -15.42
N GLU A 43 5.22 5.48 -15.50
CA GLU A 43 4.43 6.56 -14.88
C GLU A 43 4.46 6.49 -13.35
N CYS A 44 4.34 5.27 -12.83
CA CYS A 44 4.46 4.95 -11.41
C CYS A 44 5.85 5.33 -10.87
N LEU A 45 6.92 4.99 -11.60
CA LEU A 45 8.28 5.36 -11.23
C LEU A 45 8.48 6.88 -11.24
N ARG A 46 7.98 7.59 -12.26
CA ARG A 46 8.03 9.07 -12.30
C ARG A 46 7.33 9.69 -11.10
N LEU A 47 6.18 9.16 -10.70
CA LEU A 47 5.45 9.62 -9.51
C LEU A 47 6.27 9.42 -8.24
N LEU A 48 6.84 8.23 -8.04
CA LEU A 48 7.71 7.91 -6.90
C LEU A 48 8.94 8.82 -6.83
N MET A 49 9.53 9.17 -7.97
CA MET A 49 10.66 10.10 -8.04
C MET A 49 10.27 11.57 -7.78
N SER A 50 9.05 11.96 -8.16
CA SER A 50 8.53 13.31 -7.92
C SER A 50 8.18 13.57 -6.46
N TYR A 51 7.81 12.54 -5.70
CA TYR A 51 7.30 12.65 -4.34
C TYR A 51 8.35 13.12 -3.32
N GLU A 52 7.89 13.90 -2.33
CA GLU A 52 8.70 14.33 -1.19
C GLU A 52 8.60 13.29 -0.07
N TRP A 53 9.51 12.31 -0.08
CA TRP A 53 9.61 11.25 0.94
C TRP A 53 10.02 11.79 2.32
N LYS A 54 9.10 12.43 3.04
CA LYS A 54 9.32 13.00 4.38
C LYS A 54 9.67 11.92 5.40
N GLY A 55 9.13 10.70 5.23
CA GLY A 55 9.48 9.51 6.00
C GLY A 55 10.68 8.72 5.43
N ASN A 56 11.39 9.26 4.44
CA ASN A 56 12.56 8.67 3.79
C ASN A 56 12.32 7.24 3.27
N ILE A 57 13.32 6.37 3.39
CA ILE A 57 13.32 5.00 2.89
C ILE A 57 12.20 4.16 3.52
N ARG A 58 11.83 4.42 4.79
CA ARG A 58 10.75 3.69 5.46
C ARG A 58 9.40 3.96 4.80
N GLU A 59 9.16 5.20 4.41
CA GLU A 59 7.93 5.55 3.70
C GLU A 59 7.87 4.90 2.32
N LEU A 60 8.97 4.98 1.54
CA LEU A 60 9.09 4.28 0.26
C LEU A 60 8.86 2.78 0.40
N GLN A 61 9.48 2.15 1.39
CA GLN A 61 9.32 0.73 1.69
C GLN A 61 7.84 0.38 1.95
N ASN A 62 7.17 1.08 2.86
CA ASN A 62 5.76 0.84 3.21
C ASN A 62 4.83 1.06 2.02
N VAL A 63 5.18 1.98 1.14
CA VAL A 63 4.41 2.30 -0.07
C VAL A 63 4.56 1.19 -1.10
N ILE A 64 5.78 0.69 -1.35
CA ILE A 64 6.03 -0.45 -2.25
C ILE A 64 5.46 -1.76 -1.69
N GLU A 65 5.57 -1.99 -0.39
CA GLU A 65 4.95 -3.16 0.26
C GLU A 65 3.46 -3.24 -0.02
N ARG A 66 2.75 -2.13 0.22
CA ARG A 66 1.32 -2.03 -0.08
C ARG A 66 1.05 -2.25 -1.56
N ALA A 67 1.82 -1.60 -2.43
CA ALA A 67 1.65 -1.73 -3.87
C ALA A 67 1.82 -3.18 -4.36
N VAL A 68 2.77 -3.96 -3.81
CA VAL A 68 2.94 -5.39 -4.12
C VAL A 68 1.77 -6.23 -3.63
N ILE A 69 1.17 -5.87 -2.48
CA ILE A 69 -0.03 -6.56 -1.98
C ILE A 69 -1.22 -6.31 -2.92
N PHE A 70 -1.40 -5.06 -3.36
CA PHE A 70 -2.51 -4.64 -4.21
C PHE A 70 -2.33 -5.01 -5.70
N ALA A 71 -1.10 -5.23 -6.15
CA ALA A 71 -0.81 -5.60 -7.52
C ALA A 71 -1.55 -6.90 -7.88
N GLU A 72 -2.54 -6.74 -8.77
CA GLU A 72 -3.24 -7.85 -9.43
C GLU A 72 -2.50 -8.33 -10.67
N ASN A 73 -1.66 -7.45 -11.25
CA ASN A 73 -0.87 -7.70 -12.45
C ASN A 73 0.63 -7.86 -12.13
N ASP A 74 1.41 -8.30 -13.12
CA ASP A 74 2.87 -8.39 -13.03
C ASP A 74 3.55 -7.03 -12.85
N VAL A 75 2.85 -5.91 -13.07
CA VAL A 75 3.42 -4.56 -13.00
C VAL A 75 2.60 -3.71 -12.02
N ILE A 76 3.31 -3.03 -11.11
CA ILE A 76 2.72 -2.07 -10.17
C ILE A 76 2.38 -0.77 -10.91
N GLU A 77 1.12 -0.39 -10.91
CA GLU A 77 0.62 0.83 -11.52
C GLU A 77 0.45 1.97 -10.48
N THR A 78 0.22 3.19 -10.97
CA THR A 78 0.04 4.38 -10.11
C THR A 78 -1.14 4.25 -9.14
N CYS A 79 -2.19 3.53 -9.54
CA CYS A 79 -3.37 3.25 -8.73
C CYS A 79 -3.09 2.32 -7.54
N ASP A 80 -2.08 1.45 -7.66
CA ASP A 80 -1.72 0.48 -6.61
C ASP A 80 -0.97 1.13 -5.44
N ILE A 81 -0.30 2.25 -5.72
CA ILE A 81 0.51 2.95 -4.73
C ILE A 81 -0.34 3.82 -3.79
N GLY A 82 -1.56 4.18 -4.21
CA GLY A 82 -2.45 5.05 -3.42
C GLY A 82 -1.87 6.46 -3.16
N LEU A 83 -0.90 6.89 -3.99
CA LEU A 83 -0.29 8.24 -3.91
C LEU A 83 -1.18 9.34 -4.51
N ILE A 84 -2.30 8.97 -5.14
CA ILE A 84 -3.23 9.92 -5.77
C ILE A 84 -4.24 10.41 -4.73
N GLY A 85 -3.87 11.53 -4.12
CA GLY A 85 -4.71 12.31 -3.22
C GLY A 85 -4.08 13.68 -3.02
N SER A 86 -3.91 14.46 -4.10
CA SER A 86 -3.61 15.89 -3.98
C SER A 86 -4.82 16.58 -3.38
N GLY A 87 -4.83 16.66 -2.06
CA GLY A 87 -5.87 17.27 -1.26
C GLY A 87 -5.70 16.88 0.18
N THR A 88 -4.69 17.45 0.84
CA THR A 88 -4.67 17.63 2.30
C THR A 88 -5.29 16.49 3.11
N ILE A 89 -4.76 15.27 3.01
CA ILE A 89 -4.82 14.38 4.16
C ILE A 89 -3.48 14.53 4.82
N SER A 90 -3.46 15.47 5.75
CA SER A 90 -2.47 15.51 6.81
C SER A 90 -2.41 14.12 7.45
N LEU A 91 -1.47 13.28 6.97
CA LEU A 91 -1.02 12.08 7.70
C LEU A 91 -0.31 12.45 9.02
N SER A 92 -0.38 13.74 9.42
CA SER A 92 0.11 14.26 10.70
C SER A 92 -0.90 14.12 11.83
N GLU A 93 -2.11 13.58 11.64
CA GLU A 93 -3.03 13.39 12.75
C GLU A 93 -3.48 11.93 12.90
N LYS A 94 -2.75 11.25 13.80
CA LYS A 94 -3.15 10.06 14.56
C LYS A 94 -3.47 8.80 13.75
N THR A 95 -2.45 7.98 13.59
CA THR A 95 -2.66 6.55 13.84
C THR A 95 -1.46 5.97 14.60
N GLU A 96 -1.23 6.48 15.81
CA GLU A 96 -0.36 5.80 16.80
C GLU A 96 -0.94 4.43 17.21
N ASN A 97 -2.21 4.15 16.87
CA ASN A 97 -2.89 2.91 17.19
C ASN A 97 -2.88 1.94 15.99
N LEU A 98 -2.00 0.94 16.04
CA LEU A 98 -1.91 -0.18 15.07
C LEU A 98 -3.29 -0.79 14.76
N GLN A 99 -4.20 -0.87 15.73
CA GLN A 99 -5.54 -1.42 15.52
C GLN A 99 -6.36 -0.59 14.52
N ALA A 100 -6.24 0.74 14.56
CA ALA A 100 -6.97 1.61 13.63
C ALA A 100 -6.39 1.52 12.21
N ALA A 101 -5.06 1.37 12.07
CA ALA A 101 -4.43 1.14 10.77
C ALA A 101 -4.84 -0.21 10.16
N VAL A 102 -4.86 -1.27 10.97
CA VAL A 102 -5.32 -2.60 10.55
C VAL A 102 -6.80 -2.58 10.15
N LYS A 103 -7.65 -1.88 10.90
CA LYS A 103 -9.08 -1.74 10.57
C LYS A 103 -9.31 -0.94 9.27
N ALA A 104 -8.57 0.15 9.08
CA ALA A 104 -8.66 0.95 7.86
C ALA A 104 -8.24 0.13 6.63
N TYR A 105 -7.16 -0.63 6.76
CA TYR A 105 -6.69 -1.53 5.71
C TYR A 105 -7.70 -2.65 5.41
N GLU A 106 -8.21 -3.30 6.46
CA GLU A 106 -9.21 -4.37 6.32
C GLU A 106 -10.49 -3.86 5.65
N ARG A 107 -10.94 -2.66 6.01
CA ARG A 107 -12.11 -2.01 5.41
C ARG A 107 -11.93 -1.80 3.91
N GLU A 108 -10.78 -1.28 3.51
CA GLU A 108 -10.47 -1.02 2.10
C GLU A 108 -10.42 -2.31 1.29
N GLN A 109 -9.79 -3.36 1.83
CA GLN A 109 -9.72 -4.67 1.17
C GLN A 109 -11.09 -5.29 0.93
N ILE A 110 -11.95 -5.30 1.96
CA ILE A 110 -13.29 -5.87 1.84
C ILE A 110 -14.13 -5.07 0.84
N TYR A 111 -14.04 -3.74 0.87
CA TYR A 111 -14.77 -2.88 -0.06
C TYR A 111 -14.35 -3.10 -1.52
N ARG A 112 -13.04 -3.21 -1.79
CA ARG A 112 -12.52 -3.46 -3.15
C ARG A 112 -13.02 -4.79 -3.71
N VAL A 113 -12.93 -5.87 -2.92
CA VAL A 113 -13.42 -7.18 -3.36
C VAL A 113 -14.93 -7.17 -3.56
N LEU A 114 -15.70 -6.53 -2.67
CA LEU A 114 -17.13 -6.38 -2.87
C LEU A 114 -17.45 -5.66 -4.18
N ASN A 115 -16.79 -4.55 -4.50
CA ASN A 115 -17.03 -3.83 -5.76
C ASN A 115 -16.65 -4.66 -6.99
N LYS A 116 -15.50 -5.35 -6.97
CA LYS A 116 -15.03 -6.20 -8.09
C LYS A 116 -16.01 -7.33 -8.44
N TYR A 117 -16.74 -7.82 -7.44
CA TYR A 117 -17.73 -8.89 -7.61
C TYR A 117 -19.18 -8.37 -7.58
N ASN A 118 -19.41 -7.10 -7.93
CA ASN A 118 -20.75 -6.48 -7.97
C ASN A 118 -21.56 -6.70 -6.68
N TRP A 119 -20.90 -6.61 -5.53
CA TRP A 119 -21.45 -6.85 -4.20
C TRP A 119 -21.97 -8.27 -3.97
N ASN A 120 -21.52 -9.25 -4.77
CA ASN A 120 -21.78 -10.66 -4.51
C ASN A 120 -20.97 -11.14 -3.31
N LYS A 121 -21.60 -11.10 -2.13
CA LYS A 121 -21.00 -11.43 -0.83
C LYS A 121 -20.51 -12.88 -0.76
N THR A 122 -21.13 -13.81 -1.48
CA THR A 122 -20.73 -15.22 -1.51
C THR A 122 -19.40 -15.40 -2.22
N GLU A 123 -19.25 -14.82 -3.41
CA GLU A 123 -18.01 -14.87 -4.17
C GLU A 123 -16.90 -14.03 -3.50
N ALA A 124 -17.26 -12.86 -2.97
CA ALA A 124 -16.32 -12.02 -2.22
C ALA A 124 -15.76 -12.73 -0.98
N ALA A 125 -16.60 -13.45 -0.21
CA ALA A 125 -16.16 -14.22 0.95
C ALA A 125 -15.17 -15.33 0.56
N LYS A 126 -15.47 -16.03 -0.54
CA LYS A 126 -14.61 -17.09 -1.10
C LYS A 126 -13.24 -16.56 -1.52
N VAL A 127 -13.21 -15.41 -2.18
CA VAL A 127 -11.97 -14.76 -2.66
C VAL A 127 -11.16 -14.18 -1.49
N LEU A 128 -11.83 -13.62 -0.49
CA LEU A 128 -11.20 -13.12 0.74
C LEU A 128 -10.75 -14.25 1.69
N GLY A 129 -11.10 -15.51 1.40
CA GLY A 129 -10.77 -16.65 2.25
C GLY A 129 -11.44 -16.62 3.62
N VAL A 130 -12.56 -15.89 3.76
CA VAL A 130 -13.30 -15.75 5.01
C VAL A 130 -14.66 -16.44 4.93
N GLY A 131 -15.17 -16.92 6.06
CA GLY A 131 -16.54 -17.42 6.13
C GLY A 131 -17.55 -16.30 5.82
N LEU A 132 -18.65 -16.65 5.15
CA LEU A 132 -19.69 -15.68 4.79
C LEU A 132 -20.19 -14.88 6.01
N SER A 133 -20.44 -15.56 7.13
CA SER A 133 -20.83 -14.92 8.40
C SER A 133 -19.79 -13.94 8.95
N SER A 134 -18.49 -14.25 8.78
CA SER A 134 -17.40 -13.35 9.16
C SER A 134 -17.32 -12.12 8.26
N LEU A 135 -17.59 -12.29 6.96
CA LEU A 135 -17.66 -11.17 6.02
C LEU A 135 -18.81 -10.21 6.38
N TYR A 136 -20.02 -10.73 6.66
CA TYR A 136 -21.14 -9.90 7.11
C TYR A 136 -20.80 -9.11 8.38
N ARG A 137 -20.21 -9.77 9.39
CA ARG A 137 -19.81 -9.10 10.63
C ARG A 137 -18.80 -7.98 10.38
N LYS A 138 -17.83 -8.19 9.48
CA LYS A 138 -16.81 -7.18 9.14
C LYS A 138 -17.39 -6.02 8.33
N ILE A 139 -18.36 -6.27 7.45
CA ILE A 139 -19.08 -5.23 6.70
C ILE A 139 -19.82 -4.30 7.66
N ASP A 140 -20.51 -4.86 8.66
CA ASP A 140 -21.23 -4.09 9.67
C ASP A 140 -20.27 -3.35 10.62
N GLU A 141 -19.22 -4.03 11.11
CA GLU A 141 -18.22 -3.43 12.03
C GLU A 141 -17.45 -2.27 11.39
N LEU A 142 -17.16 -2.36 10.09
CA LEU A 142 -16.36 -1.37 9.35
C LEU A 142 -17.21 -0.37 8.56
N GLU A 143 -18.54 -0.42 8.74
CA GLU A 143 -19.55 0.42 8.09
C GLU A 143 -19.35 0.53 6.56
N ILE A 144 -19.15 -0.62 5.91
CA ILE A 144 -18.88 -0.70 4.48
C ILE A 144 -20.21 -0.63 3.73
N LYS A 145 -20.52 0.55 3.18
CA LYS A 145 -21.77 0.82 2.45
C LYS A 145 -21.54 0.86 0.94
N ASN A 146 -22.51 0.32 0.19
CA ASN A 146 -22.57 0.49 -1.25
C ASN A 146 -23.08 1.91 -1.52
N SER A 147 -22.19 2.80 -1.94
CA SER A 147 -22.62 4.09 -2.48
C SER A 147 -23.05 3.85 -3.93
N PRO A 148 -24.30 4.14 -4.31
CA PRO A 148 -24.75 4.03 -5.70
C PRO A 148 -24.03 5.01 -6.61
#